data_AF-A0A6L3Y0J0-F1
#
_entry.id   AF-A0A6L3Y0J0-F1
#
_cell.length_a   1.000
_cell.length_b   1.000
_cell.length_c   1.000
_cell.angle_alpha   90.00
_cell.angle_beta   90.00
_cell.angle_gamma   90.00
#
_symmetry.space_group_name_H-M   'P 1'
#
loop_
_entity.id
_entity.type
_entity.pdbx_description
1 polymer ?
#
loop_
_entity_poly.entity_id
_entity_poly.type
_entity_poly.pdbx_seq_one_letter_code
_entity_poly.pdbx_strand_id
1 'polypeptide(L)'
;MKMIPRAWFNRSRIPKNAAENITFSANDPAGESSPRSELFSTVQMERYGQKLARTHKVSPDRHPYYLLKRLGDNEAVITQNCYELNAGKKTSIMPAGEWLLDNYYLIEEQIRTVRQHLPKSFGKGLPSLVSPLNCPRIYHIASEAIAHGDGRWDAASLTSYLTAYQQVTPLTLGEVWALPGMLRLALIENLRRISMEVIKAQQDRNLADTWITRIVECAESAPGDLIMVVADMARSRPPLTSAFVAELVRRLQGHGNALSLPLTWVDQCLREQGITTDVLIHSFNQQLAASQLSVSNSIAGLRLLSETDWADFAETISVVEQALRNDPAGIYPRMHFNTRDHYRHVVEVLARDSGLSEPEVAEKVLALSEEKAPDTPEHHVGYYLAGEGRQALDIHLLADASRLIRLRHSFNRITLLSWLGSLALLTTAATAAILHETAMQGADWLLIAVILPLIIALTQLMSDLLSDATTRFRVPRPLPGMDFSAGIPADSATMLVIPCMLTSHESFSQLLTSLEVCWLGNENENLRFALLADFAGSENETSP
;
A
#
# COMPACT_ATOMS: atom_id res chain seq x y z
N MET A 1 -6.47 -1.31 -12.64
CA MET A 1 -5.84 -2.63 -12.44
C MET A 1 -5.87 -2.99 -10.95
N LYS A 2 -6.46 -4.11 -10.55
CA LYS A 2 -6.32 -4.60 -9.17
C LYS A 2 -4.89 -5.08 -9.01
N MET A 3 -4.00 -4.27 -8.43
CA MET A 3 -2.81 -4.81 -7.77
C MET A 3 -3.34 -5.87 -6.80
N ILE A 4 -2.95 -7.14 -6.97
CA ILE A 4 -3.30 -8.23 -6.07
C ILE A 4 -2.05 -8.46 -5.20
N PRO A 5 -1.93 -7.77 -4.05
CA PRO A 5 -0.77 -7.92 -3.19
C PRO A 5 -0.83 -9.25 -2.40
N ARG A 6 -1.90 -10.04 -2.60
CA ARG A 6 -2.20 -11.24 -1.80
C ARG A 6 -1.09 -12.30 -1.86
N ALA A 7 -0.35 -12.37 -2.95
CA ALA A 7 0.79 -13.28 -3.07
C ALA A 7 1.99 -12.87 -2.19
N TRP A 8 2.18 -11.56 -2.00
CA TRP A 8 3.27 -10.97 -1.24
C TRP A 8 3.19 -11.26 0.28
N PHE A 9 1.97 -11.42 0.82
CA PHE A 9 1.75 -11.41 2.27
C PHE A 9 1.51 -12.77 2.93
N ASN A 10 1.54 -13.86 2.17
CA ASN A 10 1.13 -15.18 2.67
C ASN A 10 2.32 -16.11 2.93
N ARG A 11 3.27 -15.71 3.80
CA ARG A 11 4.19 -16.65 4.48
C ARG A 11 4.98 -15.99 5.61
N SER A 12 4.44 -16.05 6.83
CA SER A 12 5.28 -16.06 8.03
C SER A 12 4.68 -16.97 9.09
N ARG A 13 5.45 -17.97 9.52
CA ARG A 13 5.11 -18.89 10.62
C ARG A 13 4.91 -18.12 11.93
N ILE A 14 3.87 -18.50 12.65
CA ILE A 14 3.44 -17.97 13.95
C ILE A 14 4.21 -18.71 15.06
N PRO A 15 4.77 -18.00 16.05
CA PRO A 15 4.73 -18.46 17.44
C PRO A 15 3.59 -17.71 18.15
N LYS A 16 2.66 -18.48 18.71
CA LYS A 16 1.64 -17.96 19.64
C LYS A 16 2.32 -17.76 20.98
N ASN A 17 2.27 -16.54 21.53
CA ASN A 17 1.88 -16.21 22.92
C ASN A 17 2.28 -14.77 23.27
N ALA A 18 1.70 -14.28 24.37
CA ALA A 18 1.79 -12.93 24.96
C ALA A 18 0.90 -11.85 24.31
N ALA A 19 -0.40 -11.97 24.57
CA ALA A 19 -1.24 -10.79 24.75
C ALA A 19 -1.01 -10.29 26.19
N GLU A 20 -0.08 -9.36 26.36
CA GLU A 20 -0.02 -8.54 27.57
C GLU A 20 -0.27 -7.09 27.20
N ASN A 21 -1.17 -6.47 27.96
CA ASN A 21 -1.56 -5.07 27.86
C ASN A 21 -0.33 -4.18 28.13
N ILE A 22 0.34 -3.74 27.06
CA ILE A 22 1.35 -2.69 27.15
C ILE A 22 0.64 -1.36 26.92
N THR A 23 0.47 -0.61 28.00
CA THR A 23 0.17 0.83 27.98
C THR A 23 1.30 1.55 27.26
N PHE A 24 1.03 2.03 26.04
CA PHE A 24 2.02 2.80 25.27
C PHE A 24 2.21 4.19 25.86
N SER A 25 3.46 4.49 26.17
CA SER A 25 3.95 5.76 26.71
C SER A 25 3.59 6.94 25.80
N ALA A 26 3.16 8.03 26.43
CA ALA A 26 2.69 9.28 25.86
C ALA A 26 3.80 10.17 25.24
N ASN A 27 4.74 9.56 24.51
CA ASN A 27 5.76 10.29 23.76
C ASN A 27 5.51 10.08 22.25
N ASP A 28 4.42 10.68 21.78
CA ASP A 28 4.14 10.90 20.37
C ASP A 28 4.93 12.16 19.97
N PRO A 29 5.97 12.10 19.12
CA PRO A 29 6.70 13.29 18.69
C PRO A 29 5.87 14.23 17.80
N ALA A 30 4.59 13.93 17.59
CA ALA A 30 3.61 14.73 16.86
C ALA A 30 2.36 15.09 17.69
N GLY A 31 2.37 14.86 19.00
CA GLY A 31 1.36 15.38 19.92
C GLY A 31 1.70 16.80 20.34
N GLU A 32 0.75 17.72 20.21
CA GLU A 32 0.85 19.19 20.38
C GLU A 32 1.39 19.94 19.15
N SER A 33 0.45 20.34 18.27
CA SER A 33 0.57 21.44 17.30
C SER A 33 1.99 21.75 16.80
N SER A 34 2.61 20.80 16.10
CA SER A 34 3.87 21.09 15.42
C SER A 34 3.63 22.18 14.36
N PRO A 35 4.41 23.27 14.35
CA PRO A 35 4.27 24.33 13.36
C PRO A 35 4.37 23.77 11.95
N ARG A 36 3.72 24.41 10.98
CA ARG A 36 3.80 24.01 9.57
C ARG A 36 5.28 23.94 9.16
N SER A 37 5.68 22.80 8.59
CA SER A 37 7.04 22.62 8.10
C SER A 37 7.37 23.65 7.01
N GLU A 38 8.64 24.05 6.93
CA GLU A 38 9.11 24.93 5.87
C GLU A 38 8.90 24.28 4.49
N LEU A 39 8.40 25.04 3.52
CA LEU A 39 8.17 24.51 2.18
C LEU A 39 9.49 24.40 1.42
N PHE A 40 9.75 23.23 0.84
CA PHE A 40 10.98 22.96 0.09
C PHE A 40 10.72 22.95 -1.42
N SER A 41 11.63 23.59 -2.16
CA SER A 41 11.77 23.37 -3.61
C SER A 41 12.29 21.95 -3.91
N THR A 42 12.17 21.48 -5.15
CA THR A 42 12.65 20.14 -5.56
C THR A 42 14.12 19.90 -5.19
N VAL A 43 15.00 20.89 -5.43
CA VAL A 43 16.44 20.79 -5.08
C VAL A 43 16.66 20.76 -3.56
N GLN A 44 15.85 21.49 -2.79
CA GLN A 44 15.93 21.43 -1.32
C GLN A 44 15.43 20.07 -0.81
N MET A 45 14.39 19.51 -1.43
CA MET A 45 13.86 18.19 -1.11
C MET A 45 14.91 17.09 -1.34
N GLU A 46 15.64 17.13 -2.46
CA GLU A 46 16.74 16.18 -2.73
C GLU A 46 17.82 16.21 -1.64
N ARG A 47 18.30 17.41 -1.29
CA ARG A 47 19.28 17.59 -0.19
C ARG A 47 18.72 17.11 1.14
N TYR A 48 17.43 17.34 1.36
CA TYR A 48 16.74 16.86 2.53
C TYR A 48 16.67 15.33 2.57
N GLY A 49 16.41 14.66 1.45
CA GLY A 49 16.45 13.21 1.32
C GLY A 49 17.80 12.61 1.71
N GLN A 50 18.90 13.20 1.25
CA GLN A 50 20.25 12.78 1.66
C GLN A 50 20.49 13.00 3.16
N LYS A 51 20.05 14.15 3.70
CA LYS A 51 20.16 14.45 5.13
C LYS A 51 19.38 13.43 5.95
N LEU A 52 18.16 13.10 5.53
CA LEU A 52 17.26 12.17 6.20
C LEU A 52 17.82 10.75 6.18
N ALA A 53 18.38 10.31 5.06
CA ALA A 53 19.01 8.99 4.95
C ALA A 53 20.19 8.82 5.91
N ARG A 54 20.96 9.89 6.17
CA ARG A 54 22.08 9.87 7.14
C ARG A 54 21.62 9.84 8.60
N THR A 55 20.44 10.37 8.91
CA THR A 55 19.90 10.39 10.28
C THR A 55 19.12 9.13 10.62
N HIS A 56 18.51 8.48 9.63
CA HIS A 56 17.77 7.25 9.81
C HIS A 56 18.65 6.09 10.27
N LYS A 57 18.34 5.56 11.46
CA LYS A 57 18.91 4.32 11.98
C LYS A 57 17.81 3.28 12.08
N VAL A 58 18.00 2.16 11.39
CA VAL A 58 17.05 1.04 11.39
C VAL A 58 17.21 0.25 12.69
N SER A 59 16.11 0.01 13.38
CA SER A 59 16.04 -0.85 14.56
C SER A 59 16.01 -2.32 14.14
N PRO A 60 16.73 -3.22 14.84
CA PRO A 60 16.58 -4.66 14.65
C PRO A 60 15.22 -5.18 15.14
N ASP A 61 14.53 -4.42 15.98
CA ASP A 61 13.28 -4.83 16.61
C ASP A 61 12.06 -4.57 15.72
N ARG A 62 11.20 -5.57 15.61
CA ARG A 62 9.91 -5.44 14.93
C ARG A 62 8.92 -4.75 15.84
N HIS A 63 8.56 -3.53 15.48
CA HIS A 63 7.61 -2.74 16.26
C HIS A 63 6.16 -3.16 15.99
N PRO A 64 5.28 -3.13 17.01
CA PRO A 64 3.88 -3.42 16.82
C PRO A 64 3.23 -2.41 15.87
N TYR A 65 2.44 -2.93 14.93
CA TYR A 65 1.88 -2.16 13.85
C TYR A 65 0.70 -1.30 14.31
N TYR A 66 0.93 0.01 14.53
CA TYR A 66 -0.07 0.97 15.03
C TYR A 66 -0.72 1.85 13.95
N LEU A 67 -0.22 1.82 12.70
CA LEU A 67 -0.69 2.73 11.64
C LEU A 67 -2.18 2.58 11.32
N LEU A 68 -2.75 1.38 11.43
CA LEU A 68 -4.20 1.18 11.25
C LEU A 68 -5.03 1.81 12.36
N LYS A 69 -4.53 1.79 13.60
CA LYS A 69 -5.18 2.49 14.72
C LYS A 69 -5.12 4.00 14.46
N ARG A 70 -3.94 4.51 14.09
CA ARG A 70 -3.72 5.93 13.76
C ARG A 70 -4.63 6.39 12.61
N LEU A 71 -4.80 5.57 11.57
CA LEU A 71 -5.76 5.83 10.49
C LEU A 71 -7.21 5.92 11.00
N GLY A 72 -7.61 5.03 11.92
CA GLY A 72 -8.94 5.09 12.55
C GLY A 72 -9.13 6.34 13.41
N ASP A 73 -8.11 6.72 14.19
CA ASP A 73 -8.13 7.95 14.98
C ASP A 73 -8.22 9.19 14.06
N ASN A 74 -7.54 9.15 12.90
CA ASN A 74 -7.61 10.22 11.91
C ASN A 74 -8.99 10.32 11.26
N GLU A 75 -9.58 9.20 10.87
CA GLU A 75 -10.96 9.16 10.33
C GLU A 75 -11.93 9.77 11.34
N ALA A 76 -11.89 9.32 12.60
CA ALA A 76 -12.81 9.78 13.64
C ALA A 76 -12.75 11.31 13.84
N VAL A 77 -11.54 11.90 13.88
CA VAL A 77 -11.37 13.35 14.03
C VAL A 77 -11.88 14.10 12.81
N ILE A 78 -11.56 13.65 11.59
CA ILE A 78 -12.02 14.31 10.36
C ILE A 78 -13.54 14.24 10.26
N THR A 79 -14.13 13.08 10.49
CA THR A 79 -15.60 12.89 10.45
C THR A 79 -16.29 13.78 11.47
N GLN A 80 -15.78 13.85 12.71
CA GLN A 80 -16.34 14.73 13.74
C GLN A 80 -16.26 16.21 13.33
N ASN A 81 -15.10 16.65 12.82
CA ASN A 81 -14.92 18.04 12.38
C ASN A 81 -15.86 18.38 11.21
N CYS A 82 -16.02 17.48 10.24
CA CYS A 82 -16.97 17.65 9.13
C CYS A 82 -18.43 17.71 9.61
N TYR A 83 -18.80 16.90 10.61
CA TYR A 83 -20.14 16.96 11.20
C TYR A 83 -20.40 18.32 11.86
N GLU A 84 -19.45 18.84 12.65
CA GLU A 84 -19.56 20.15 13.29
C GLU A 84 -19.62 21.30 12.27
N LEU A 85 -18.84 21.25 11.19
CA LEU A 85 -18.90 22.23 10.11
C LEU A 85 -20.27 22.22 9.41
N ASN A 86 -20.85 21.04 9.20
CA ASN A 86 -22.15 20.91 8.52
C ASN A 86 -23.36 21.28 9.42
N ALA A 87 -23.23 21.16 10.74
CA ALA A 87 -24.26 21.58 11.69
C ALA A 87 -24.43 23.11 11.79
N GLY A 88 -23.43 23.87 11.33
CA GLY A 88 -23.47 25.34 11.32
C GLY A 88 -24.37 25.94 10.23
N LYS A 89 -24.56 27.27 10.27
CA LYS A 89 -25.22 28.01 9.18
C LYS A 89 -24.33 27.94 7.92
N LYS A 90 -24.86 27.41 6.80
CA LYS A 90 -24.13 27.28 5.53
C LYS A 90 -23.48 28.59 5.04
N THR A 91 -24.11 29.74 5.31
CA THR A 91 -23.59 31.06 4.93
C THR A 91 -22.39 31.55 5.75
N SER A 92 -22.04 30.85 6.83
CA SER A 92 -20.94 31.23 7.75
C SER A 92 -19.68 30.35 7.60
N ILE A 93 -19.77 29.27 6.80
CA ILE A 93 -18.66 28.32 6.65
C ILE A 93 -17.50 28.99 5.91
N MET A 94 -16.29 28.87 6.44
CA MET A 94 -15.08 29.37 5.79
C MET A 94 -14.74 28.53 4.52
N PRO A 95 -14.10 29.11 3.49
CA PRO A 95 -13.82 28.42 2.22
C PRO A 95 -13.07 27.08 2.37
N ALA A 96 -12.13 26.99 3.32
CA ALA A 96 -11.41 25.74 3.59
C ALA A 96 -12.32 24.64 4.18
N GLY A 97 -13.33 25.04 4.97
CA GLY A 97 -14.32 24.12 5.52
C GLY A 97 -15.30 23.61 4.46
N GLU A 98 -15.72 24.50 3.55
CA GLU A 98 -16.54 24.12 2.38
C GLU A 98 -15.80 23.11 1.50
N TRP A 99 -14.52 23.38 1.19
CA TRP A 99 -13.68 22.44 0.44
C TRP A 99 -13.55 21.07 1.12
N LEU A 100 -13.40 21.02 2.44
CA LEU A 100 -13.36 19.77 3.20
C LEU A 100 -14.68 18.99 3.10
N LEU A 101 -15.81 19.68 3.23
CA LEU A 101 -17.14 19.07 3.12
C LEU A 101 -17.41 18.54 1.71
N ASP A 102 -17.13 19.35 0.69
CA ASP A 102 -17.35 19.00 -0.71
C ASP A 102 -16.54 17.76 -1.13
N ASN A 103 -15.36 17.57 -0.54
CA ASN A 103 -14.46 16.46 -0.88
C ASN A 103 -14.42 15.35 0.18
N TYR A 104 -15.30 15.37 1.19
CA TYR A 104 -15.29 14.39 2.27
C TYR A 104 -15.45 12.95 1.76
N TYR A 105 -16.28 12.73 0.72
CA TYR A 105 -16.47 11.41 0.10
C TYR A 105 -15.15 10.83 -0.44
N LEU A 106 -14.28 11.67 -1.01
CA LEU A 106 -12.98 11.25 -1.54
C LEU A 106 -12.08 10.83 -0.38
N ILE A 107 -12.09 11.57 0.73
CA ILE A 107 -11.30 11.23 1.93
C ILE A 107 -11.73 9.85 2.47
N GLU A 108 -13.04 9.60 2.57
CA GLU A 108 -13.55 8.28 3.00
C GLU A 108 -13.13 7.15 2.06
N GLU A 109 -13.19 7.37 0.74
CA GLU A 109 -12.74 6.40 -0.25
C GLU A 109 -11.24 6.06 -0.08
N GLN A 110 -10.42 7.08 0.14
CA GLN A 110 -8.97 6.88 0.35
C GLN A 110 -8.68 6.16 1.68
N ILE A 111 -9.42 6.46 2.76
CA ILE A 111 -9.30 5.72 4.02
C ILE A 111 -9.64 4.23 3.83
N ARG A 112 -10.72 3.92 3.10
CA ARG A 112 -11.09 2.54 2.76
C ARG A 112 -10.00 1.85 1.93
N THR A 113 -9.42 2.56 0.98
CA THR A 113 -8.32 2.08 0.13
C THR A 113 -7.09 1.75 0.98
N VAL A 114 -6.68 2.63 1.89
CA VAL A 114 -5.57 2.35 2.82
C VAL A 114 -5.85 1.11 3.68
N ARG A 115 -7.08 0.95 4.21
CA ARG A 115 -7.45 -0.25 5.00
C ARG A 115 -7.36 -1.55 4.19
N GLN A 116 -7.74 -1.51 2.91
CA GLN A 116 -7.68 -2.67 2.03
C GLN A 116 -6.24 -3.04 1.66
N HIS A 117 -5.39 -2.04 1.40
CA HIS A 117 -4.02 -2.25 0.93
C HIS A 117 -2.98 -2.39 2.04
N LEU A 118 -3.25 -1.97 3.28
CA LEU A 118 -2.38 -2.18 4.44
C LEU A 118 -3.00 -3.18 5.44
N PRO A 119 -2.99 -4.50 5.17
CA PRO A 119 -3.44 -5.49 6.14
C PRO A 119 -2.61 -5.45 7.44
N LYS A 120 -3.15 -5.98 8.54
CA LYS A 120 -2.47 -5.99 9.88
C LYS A 120 -1.07 -6.64 9.87
N SER A 121 -0.78 -7.50 8.89
CA SER A 121 0.52 -8.14 8.70
C SER A 121 1.53 -7.26 7.96
N PHE A 122 1.08 -6.25 7.22
CA PHE A 122 1.89 -5.45 6.29
C PHE A 122 3.09 -4.79 6.98
N GLY A 123 2.85 -4.03 8.05
CA GLY A 123 3.94 -3.32 8.71
C GLY A 123 4.82 -4.18 9.63
N LYS A 124 4.56 -5.49 9.78
CA LYS A 124 5.42 -6.37 10.60
C LYS A 124 6.72 -6.78 9.90
N GLY A 125 6.82 -6.56 8.59
CA GLY A 125 8.00 -6.85 7.78
C GLY A 125 8.83 -5.63 7.39
N LEU A 126 8.31 -4.41 7.63
CA LEU A 126 8.98 -3.18 7.21
C LEU A 126 10.09 -2.79 8.20
N PRO A 127 11.24 -2.28 7.71
CA PRO A 127 12.26 -1.67 8.56
C PRO A 127 11.69 -0.54 9.41
N SER A 128 11.86 -0.61 10.73
CA SER A 128 11.46 0.44 11.67
C SER A 128 12.64 1.30 12.07
N LEU A 129 12.40 2.58 12.34
CA LEU A 129 13.41 3.50 12.87
C LEU A 129 13.54 3.37 14.39
N VAL A 130 14.76 3.61 14.89
CA VAL A 130 15.05 3.66 16.34
C VAL A 130 14.38 4.88 16.99
N SER A 131 14.17 4.81 18.31
CA SER A 131 13.77 5.94 19.17
C SER A 131 14.57 7.22 18.84
N PRO A 132 13.93 8.41 18.77
CA PRO A 132 12.57 8.72 19.24
C PRO A 132 11.43 8.47 18.23
N LEU A 133 11.72 8.11 16.98
CA LEU A 133 10.70 8.04 15.93
C LEU A 133 9.79 6.80 16.04
N ASN A 134 10.37 5.63 16.34
CA ASN A 134 9.65 4.36 16.58
C ASN A 134 8.57 4.01 15.53
N CYS A 135 8.81 4.36 14.27
CA CYS A 135 7.86 4.19 13.17
C CYS A 135 8.52 3.49 11.96
N PRO A 136 7.73 2.92 11.02
CA PRO A 136 8.29 2.39 9.78
C PRO A 136 9.05 3.48 9.02
N ARG A 137 10.27 3.17 8.57
CA ARG A 137 11.14 4.12 7.87
C ARG A 137 10.45 4.77 6.68
N ILE A 138 9.81 3.96 5.84
CA ILE A 138 9.04 4.42 4.68
C ILE A 138 7.87 5.35 5.05
N TYR A 139 7.25 5.15 6.21
CA TYR A 139 6.19 6.05 6.68
C TYR A 139 6.78 7.42 7.01
N HIS A 140 7.89 7.49 7.74
CA HIS A 140 8.55 8.76 8.04
C HIS A 140 8.98 9.49 6.76
N ILE A 141 9.59 8.77 5.80
CA ILE A 141 9.96 9.32 4.49
C ILE A 141 8.76 9.95 3.78
N ALA A 142 7.61 9.27 3.77
CA ALA A 142 6.38 9.76 3.16
C ALA A 142 5.79 10.96 3.91
N SER A 143 5.74 10.91 5.24
CA SER A 143 5.24 12.01 6.08
C SER A 143 6.05 13.28 5.88
N GLU A 144 7.38 13.18 5.83
CA GLU A 144 8.28 14.30 5.60
C GLU A 144 8.11 14.90 4.20
N ALA A 145 7.98 14.06 3.17
CA ALA A 145 7.74 14.52 1.79
C ALA A 145 6.43 15.33 1.69
N ILE A 146 5.37 14.85 2.35
CA ILE A 146 4.06 15.53 2.38
C ILE A 146 4.11 16.81 3.23
N ALA A 147 4.82 16.80 4.36
CA ALA A 147 4.93 17.94 5.25
C ALA A 147 5.65 19.12 4.58
N HIS A 148 6.78 18.87 3.93
CA HIS A 148 7.57 19.89 3.24
C HIS A 148 7.01 20.28 1.86
N GLY A 149 6.08 19.48 1.32
CA GLY A 149 5.32 19.79 0.10
C GLY A 149 3.94 20.44 0.34
N ASP A 150 3.51 20.61 1.59
CA ASP A 150 2.15 21.04 1.98
C ASP A 150 1.03 20.24 1.29
N GLY A 151 1.18 18.91 1.26
CA GLY A 151 0.25 18.02 0.56
C GLY A 151 0.43 17.96 -0.96
N ARG A 152 1.18 18.90 -1.55
CA ARG A 152 1.55 18.88 -2.97
C ARG A 152 2.71 17.92 -3.18
N TRP A 153 2.54 17.02 -4.13
CA TRP A 153 3.60 16.13 -4.57
C TRP A 153 3.42 15.85 -6.06
N ASP A 154 4.52 15.52 -6.73
CA ASP A 154 4.54 15.07 -8.12
C ASP A 154 5.55 13.92 -8.26
N ALA A 155 5.36 13.08 -9.28
CA ALA A 155 6.17 11.89 -9.46
C ALA A 155 7.67 12.21 -9.68
N ALA A 156 8.01 13.31 -10.36
CA ALA A 156 9.39 13.66 -10.66
C ALA A 156 10.14 14.16 -9.41
N SER A 157 9.52 15.05 -8.62
CA SER A 157 10.09 15.53 -7.36
C SER A 157 10.22 14.41 -6.34
N LEU A 158 9.22 13.53 -6.24
CA LEU A 158 9.26 12.38 -5.33
C LEU A 158 10.33 11.37 -5.75
N THR A 159 10.48 11.11 -7.06
CA THR A 159 11.55 10.27 -7.61
C THR A 159 12.91 10.84 -7.23
N SER A 160 13.13 12.14 -7.49
CA SER A 160 14.42 12.79 -7.21
C SER A 160 14.77 12.75 -5.71
N TYR A 161 13.79 13.00 -4.84
CA TYR A 161 13.92 12.87 -3.39
C TYR A 161 14.30 11.45 -2.95
N LEU A 162 13.62 10.42 -3.47
CA LEU A 162 13.88 9.03 -3.12
C LEU A 162 15.19 8.52 -3.70
N THR A 163 15.56 8.91 -4.92
CA THR A 163 16.86 8.61 -5.51
C THR A 163 17.98 9.22 -4.67
N ALA A 164 17.84 10.47 -4.25
CA ALA A 164 18.81 11.14 -3.38
C ALA A 164 18.92 10.45 -2.00
N TYR A 165 17.80 9.98 -1.45
CA TYR A 165 17.80 9.19 -0.22
C TYR A 165 18.54 7.84 -0.40
N GLN A 166 18.24 7.13 -1.50
CA GLN A 166 18.78 5.79 -1.77
C GLN A 166 20.28 5.77 -2.10
N GLN A 167 20.87 6.89 -2.47
CA GLN A 167 22.34 7.04 -2.59
C GLN A 167 23.08 6.77 -1.27
N VAL A 168 22.41 6.94 -0.12
CA VAL A 168 23.01 6.70 1.21
C VAL A 168 22.56 5.37 1.76
N THR A 169 21.28 5.03 1.66
CA THR A 169 20.76 3.75 2.15
C THR A 169 19.66 3.23 1.23
N PRO A 170 19.82 2.03 0.63
CA PRO A 170 18.81 1.48 -0.26
C PRO A 170 17.50 1.21 0.49
N LEU A 171 16.38 1.45 -0.20
CA LEU A 171 15.06 1.02 0.25
C LEU A 171 14.83 -0.42 -0.14
N THR A 172 14.15 -1.18 0.70
CA THR A 172 13.75 -2.54 0.34
C THR A 172 12.60 -2.52 -0.65
N LEU A 173 12.43 -3.60 -1.41
CA LEU A 173 11.28 -3.83 -2.28
C LEU A 173 9.97 -3.64 -1.51
N GLY A 174 9.91 -4.11 -0.26
CA GLY A 174 8.73 -3.92 0.59
C GLY A 174 8.45 -2.48 0.98
N GLU A 175 9.49 -1.67 1.18
CA GLU A 175 9.32 -0.24 1.42
C GLU A 175 8.86 0.49 0.16
N VAL A 176 9.45 0.16 -1.00
CA VAL A 176 9.03 0.73 -2.30
C VAL A 176 7.54 0.46 -2.56
N TRP A 177 7.09 -0.78 -2.35
CA TRP A 177 5.67 -1.15 -2.50
C TRP A 177 4.75 -0.61 -1.39
N ALA A 178 5.29 -0.24 -0.23
CA ALA A 178 4.55 0.40 0.86
C ALA A 178 4.27 1.89 0.65
N LEU A 179 5.11 2.56 -0.14
CA LEU A 179 5.07 3.99 -0.35
C LEU A 179 3.68 4.55 -0.73
N PRO A 180 2.91 3.97 -1.68
CA PRO A 180 1.58 4.47 -2.04
C PRO A 180 0.63 4.54 -0.84
N GLY A 181 0.71 3.53 0.03
CA GLY A 181 -0.10 3.42 1.24
C GLY A 181 0.31 4.44 2.29
N MET A 182 1.62 4.66 2.44
CA MET A 182 2.18 5.62 3.39
C MET A 182 1.90 7.06 3.00
N LEU A 183 1.98 7.39 1.71
CA LEU A 183 1.64 8.73 1.20
C LEU A 183 0.16 9.05 1.42
N ARG A 184 -0.74 8.09 1.18
CA ARG A 184 -2.17 8.25 1.49
C ARG A 184 -2.39 8.53 2.97
N LEU A 185 -1.74 7.76 3.85
CA LEU A 185 -1.84 7.96 5.29
C LEU A 185 -1.31 9.35 5.70
N ALA A 186 -0.15 9.77 5.17
CA ALA A 186 0.43 11.07 5.44
C ALA A 186 -0.46 12.24 4.98
N LEU A 187 -1.10 12.12 3.81
CA LEU A 187 -2.07 13.12 3.34
C LEU A 187 -3.33 13.18 4.22
N ILE A 188 -3.84 12.03 4.66
CA ILE A 188 -4.98 11.97 5.59
C ILE A 188 -4.61 12.61 6.94
N GLU A 189 -3.38 12.40 7.41
CA GLU A 189 -2.87 13.07 8.62
C GLU A 189 -2.76 14.59 8.44
N ASN A 190 -2.30 15.04 7.28
CA ASN A 190 -2.30 16.46 6.95
C ASN A 190 -3.73 17.04 6.96
N LEU A 191 -4.70 16.35 6.34
CA LEU A 191 -6.11 16.74 6.34
C LEU A 191 -6.72 16.75 7.75
N ARG A 192 -6.33 15.81 8.62
CA ARG A 192 -6.71 15.84 10.04
C ARG A 192 -6.19 17.11 10.70
N ARG A 193 -4.90 17.44 10.54
CA ARG A 193 -4.30 18.66 11.10
C ARG A 193 -5.05 19.91 10.64
N ILE A 194 -5.27 20.04 9.34
CA ILE A 194 -5.95 21.20 8.76
C ILE A 194 -7.42 21.27 9.21
N SER A 195 -8.13 20.13 9.28
CA SER A 195 -9.53 20.13 9.74
C SER A 195 -9.66 20.59 11.20
N MET A 196 -8.71 20.25 12.07
CA MET A 196 -8.64 20.77 13.45
C MET A 196 -8.39 22.28 13.49
N GLU A 197 -7.51 22.81 12.63
CA GLU A 197 -7.27 24.26 12.53
C GLU A 197 -8.52 25.01 12.02
N VAL A 198 -9.17 24.46 10.99
CA VAL A 198 -10.37 25.04 10.36
C VAL A 198 -11.54 25.05 11.32
N ILE A 199 -11.82 23.94 12.03
CA ILE A 199 -12.94 23.90 12.98
C ILE A 199 -12.74 24.86 14.15
N LYS A 200 -11.51 24.95 14.69
CA LYS A 200 -11.20 25.89 15.78
C LYS A 200 -11.45 27.34 15.35
N ALA A 201 -10.95 27.73 14.17
CA ALA A 201 -11.20 29.06 13.63
C ALA A 201 -12.69 29.30 13.33
N GLN A 202 -13.44 28.27 12.91
CA GLN A 202 -14.88 28.36 12.69
C GLN A 202 -15.66 28.55 14.01
N GLN A 203 -15.26 27.84 15.07
CA GLN A 203 -15.87 27.97 16.40
C GLN A 203 -15.65 29.38 16.97
N ASP A 204 -14.43 29.92 16.89
CA ASP A 204 -14.11 31.28 17.31
C ASP A 204 -14.92 32.32 16.52
N ARG A 205 -15.07 32.12 15.21
CA ARG A 205 -15.89 32.98 14.34
C ARG A 205 -17.38 32.91 14.69
N ASN A 206 -17.91 31.71 14.95
CA ASN A 206 -19.31 31.53 15.35
C ASN A 206 -19.60 32.15 16.73
N LEU A 207 -18.62 32.12 17.64
CA LEU A 207 -18.71 32.81 18.93
C LEU A 207 -18.78 34.33 18.72
N ALA A 208 -17.96 34.89 17.83
CA ALA A 208 -18.04 36.30 17.45
C ALA A 208 -19.42 36.64 16.87
N ASP A 209 -19.95 35.85 15.91
CA ASP A 209 -21.28 36.09 15.32
C ASP A 209 -22.41 36.05 16.36
N THR A 210 -22.30 35.18 17.37
CA THR A 210 -23.24 35.12 18.49
C THR A 210 -23.25 36.42 19.30
N TRP A 211 -22.08 36.95 19.63
CA TRP A 211 -21.97 38.23 20.34
C TRP A 211 -22.40 39.41 19.47
N ILE A 212 -22.00 39.44 18.20
CA ILE A 212 -22.42 40.46 17.24
C ILE A 212 -23.94 40.51 17.15
N THR A 213 -24.59 39.35 16.98
CA THR A 213 -26.06 39.26 16.88
C THR A 213 -26.73 39.86 18.13
N ARG A 214 -26.27 39.48 19.33
CA ARG A 214 -26.79 40.04 20.59
C ARG A 214 -26.59 41.55 20.71
N ILE A 215 -25.42 42.04 20.30
CA ILE A 215 -25.07 43.47 20.35
C ILE A 215 -25.94 44.27 19.37
N VAL A 216 -26.13 43.78 18.14
CA VAL A 216 -26.94 44.44 17.11
C VAL A 216 -28.43 44.42 17.49
N GLU A 217 -28.97 43.27 17.92
CA GLU A 217 -30.36 43.16 18.38
C GLU A 217 -30.64 44.09 19.57
N CYS A 218 -29.69 44.19 20.52
CA CYS A 218 -29.80 45.11 21.66
C CYS A 218 -29.73 46.58 21.21
N ALA A 219 -28.84 46.92 20.27
CA ALA A 219 -28.74 48.28 19.75
C ALA A 219 -30.03 48.74 19.04
N GLU A 220 -30.77 47.83 18.40
CA GLU A 220 -32.03 48.13 17.73
C GLU A 220 -33.23 48.17 18.70
N SER A 221 -33.29 47.24 19.66
CA SER A 221 -34.46 47.06 20.53
C SER A 221 -34.39 47.84 21.85
N ALA A 222 -33.20 47.97 22.45
CA ALA A 222 -32.99 48.58 23.77
C ALA A 222 -31.58 49.20 23.89
N PRO A 223 -31.33 50.38 23.28
CA PRO A 223 -29.98 50.96 23.20
C PRO A 223 -29.32 51.24 24.56
N GLY A 224 -30.11 51.46 25.61
CA GLY A 224 -29.62 51.70 26.98
C GLY A 224 -28.94 50.48 27.61
N ASP A 225 -29.29 49.27 27.18
CA ASP A 225 -28.75 48.02 27.72
C ASP A 225 -27.48 47.55 27.01
N LEU A 226 -27.04 48.27 25.95
CA LEU A 226 -25.88 47.90 25.14
C LEU A 226 -24.60 47.77 25.96
N ILE A 227 -24.41 48.66 26.94
CA ILE A 227 -23.26 48.62 27.85
C ILE A 227 -23.26 47.32 28.67
N MET A 228 -24.43 46.82 29.06
CA MET A 228 -24.55 45.57 29.82
C MET A 228 -24.15 44.37 28.96
N VAL A 229 -24.58 44.32 27.70
CA VAL A 229 -24.21 43.24 26.75
C VAL A 229 -22.70 43.24 26.47
N VAL A 230 -22.09 44.41 26.28
CA VAL A 230 -20.63 44.52 26.10
C VAL A 230 -19.89 44.12 27.38
N ALA A 231 -20.40 44.48 28.55
CA ALA A 231 -19.83 44.07 29.83
C ALA A 231 -19.99 42.56 30.08
N ASP A 232 -21.07 41.93 29.63
CA ASP A 232 -21.25 40.46 29.65
C ASP A 232 -20.24 39.77 28.73
N MET A 233 -20.04 40.30 27.51
CA MET A 233 -19.01 39.82 26.59
C MET A 233 -17.62 39.91 27.24
N ALA A 234 -17.25 41.06 27.80
CA ALA A 234 -15.96 41.25 28.47
C ALA A 234 -15.78 40.29 29.67
N ARG A 235 -16.84 40.06 30.45
CA ARG A 235 -16.84 39.10 31.57
C ARG A 235 -16.66 37.65 31.12
N SER A 236 -17.17 37.28 29.95
CA SER A 236 -17.03 35.94 29.40
C SER A 236 -15.60 35.59 28.96
N ARG A 237 -14.71 36.61 28.84
CA ARG A 237 -13.32 36.48 28.41
C ARG A 237 -13.18 35.66 27.10
N PRO A 238 -13.76 36.14 25.99
CA PRO A 238 -13.68 35.42 24.72
C PRO A 238 -12.22 35.28 24.28
N PRO A 239 -11.89 34.21 23.54
CA PRO A 239 -10.58 34.06 22.95
C PRO A 239 -10.37 35.19 21.93
N LEU A 240 -9.42 36.09 22.19
CA LEU A 240 -9.03 37.18 21.28
C LEU A 240 -8.17 36.65 20.12
N THR A 241 -8.65 35.60 19.45
CA THR A 241 -7.98 35.00 18.31
C THR A 241 -8.17 35.84 17.05
N SER A 242 -7.32 35.62 16.06
CA SER A 242 -7.39 36.29 14.75
C SER A 242 -8.78 36.15 14.11
N ALA A 243 -9.40 34.96 14.20
CA ALA A 243 -10.74 34.68 13.67
C ALA A 243 -11.85 35.45 14.40
N PHE A 244 -11.81 35.47 15.74
CA PHE A 244 -12.81 36.19 16.55
C PHE A 244 -12.76 37.70 16.27
N VAL A 245 -11.56 38.29 16.34
CA VAL A 245 -11.35 39.72 16.16
C VAL A 245 -11.69 40.16 14.73
N ALA A 246 -11.24 39.40 13.73
CA ALA A 246 -11.53 39.74 12.34
C ALA A 246 -13.03 39.74 12.04
N GLU A 247 -13.79 38.77 12.56
CA GLU A 247 -15.24 38.73 12.34
C GLU A 247 -15.97 39.86 13.09
N LEU A 248 -15.57 40.14 14.33
CA LEU A 248 -16.11 41.24 15.13
C LEU A 248 -15.93 42.59 14.42
N VAL A 249 -14.71 42.88 13.96
CA VAL A 249 -14.39 44.12 13.26
C VAL A 249 -15.14 44.19 11.93
N ARG A 250 -15.06 43.14 11.11
CA ARG A 250 -15.72 43.09 9.79
C ARG A 250 -17.22 43.38 9.84
N ARG A 251 -17.90 42.94 10.89
CA ARG A 251 -19.36 43.07 11.03
C ARG A 251 -19.80 44.34 11.75
N LEU A 252 -19.05 44.82 12.75
CA LEU A 252 -19.41 46.02 13.51
C LEU A 252 -18.88 47.32 12.88
N GLN A 253 -17.82 47.25 12.08
CA GLN A 253 -17.28 48.41 11.38
C GLN A 253 -18.31 48.97 10.39
N GLY A 254 -18.60 50.27 10.49
CA GLY A 254 -19.55 50.97 9.62
C GLY A 254 -20.99 51.10 10.13
N HIS A 255 -21.36 50.49 11.26
CA HIS A 255 -22.75 50.48 11.76
C HIS A 255 -23.08 51.58 12.82
N GLY A 256 -22.42 52.75 12.73
CA GLY A 256 -22.74 53.94 13.54
C GLY A 256 -22.06 54.00 14.93
N ASN A 257 -22.19 55.14 15.61
CA ASN A 257 -21.44 55.46 16.84
C ASN A 257 -21.74 54.53 18.03
N ALA A 258 -22.95 53.97 18.12
CA ALA A 258 -23.34 53.08 19.22
C ALA A 258 -22.53 51.77 19.24
N LEU A 259 -22.10 51.28 18.08
CA LEU A 259 -21.37 50.02 17.92
C LEU A 259 -19.84 50.18 17.98
N SER A 260 -19.37 51.36 18.39
CA SER A 260 -17.93 51.64 18.62
C SER A 260 -17.41 51.10 19.95
N LEU A 261 -18.28 50.93 20.95
CA LEU A 261 -17.90 50.51 22.30
C LEU A 261 -17.26 49.09 22.35
N PRO A 262 -17.83 48.06 21.70
CA PRO A 262 -17.19 46.73 21.65
C PRO A 262 -15.84 46.76 20.92
N LEU A 263 -15.73 47.54 19.84
CA LEU A 263 -14.48 47.68 19.08
C LEU A 263 -13.38 48.37 19.89
N THR A 264 -13.74 49.41 20.63
CA THR A 264 -12.80 50.12 21.52
C THR A 264 -12.30 49.22 22.64
N TRP A 265 -13.18 48.37 23.19
CA TRP A 265 -12.79 47.37 24.20
C TRP A 265 -11.80 46.35 23.63
N VAL A 266 -12.06 45.79 22.43
CA VAL A 266 -11.12 44.87 21.78
C VAL A 266 -9.78 45.54 21.49
N ASP A 267 -9.79 46.76 20.94
CA ASP A 267 -8.56 47.52 20.70
C ASP A 267 -7.76 47.75 21.99
N GLN A 268 -8.43 48.04 23.11
CA GLN A 268 -7.76 48.22 24.39
C GLN A 268 -7.12 46.92 24.90
N CYS A 269 -7.86 45.81 24.87
CA CYS A 269 -7.32 44.50 25.27
C CYS A 269 -6.16 44.04 24.38
N LEU A 270 -6.19 44.34 23.08
CA LEU A 270 -5.10 44.01 22.16
C LEU A 270 -3.86 44.90 22.40
N ARG A 271 -4.04 46.19 22.70
CA ARG A 271 -2.93 47.08 23.07
C ARG A 271 -2.23 46.64 24.35
N GLU A 272 -2.96 46.13 25.33
CA GLU A 272 -2.37 45.53 26.54
C GLU A 272 -1.45 44.34 26.22
N GLN A 273 -1.70 43.64 25.11
CA GLN A 273 -0.87 42.53 24.61
C GLN A 273 0.18 42.98 23.58
N GLY A 274 0.24 44.27 23.25
CA GLY A 274 1.17 44.81 22.23
C GLY A 274 0.82 44.44 20.78
N ILE A 275 -0.41 43.99 20.52
CA ILE A 275 -0.88 43.55 19.20
C ILE A 275 -1.91 44.58 18.68
N THR A 276 -1.94 44.80 17.37
CA THR A 276 -2.94 45.67 16.73
C THR A 276 -3.99 44.86 15.98
N THR A 277 -5.18 45.44 15.86
CA THR A 277 -6.32 44.83 15.15
C THR A 277 -6.01 44.53 13.68
N ASP A 278 -5.28 45.42 12.99
CA ASP A 278 -4.86 45.21 11.60
C ASP A 278 -3.95 43.97 11.44
N VAL A 279 -3.04 43.75 12.39
CA VAL A 279 -2.15 42.57 12.38
C VAL A 279 -2.97 41.30 12.53
N LEU A 280 -3.97 41.28 13.40
CA LEU A 280 -4.84 40.11 13.57
C LEU A 280 -5.70 39.85 12.32
N ILE A 281 -6.28 40.88 11.70
CA ILE A 281 -7.03 40.74 10.45
C ILE A 281 -6.14 40.19 9.33
N HIS A 282 -4.93 40.74 9.18
CA HIS A 282 -3.97 40.26 8.18
C HIS A 282 -3.57 38.80 8.44
N SER A 283 -3.30 38.45 9.69
CA SER A 283 -2.96 37.07 10.09
C SER A 283 -4.12 36.10 9.82
N PHE A 284 -5.37 36.52 10.03
CA PHE A 284 -6.56 35.71 9.77
C PHE A 284 -6.71 35.44 8.27
N ASN A 285 -6.57 36.48 7.43
CA ASN A 285 -6.64 36.33 5.99
C ASN A 285 -5.53 35.42 5.44
N GLN A 286 -4.30 35.55 5.98
CA GLN A 286 -3.20 34.63 5.64
C GLN A 286 -3.51 33.20 6.05
N GLN A 287 -4.05 32.98 7.25
CA GLN A 287 -4.43 31.66 7.74
C GLN A 287 -5.54 31.05 6.89
N LEU A 288 -6.57 31.81 6.53
CA LEU A 288 -7.64 31.39 5.63
C LEU A 288 -7.11 30.92 4.27
N ALA A 289 -6.31 31.76 3.62
CA ALA A 289 -5.72 31.45 2.32
C ALA A 289 -4.82 30.20 2.41
N ALA A 290 -3.98 30.12 3.44
CA ALA A 290 -3.05 29.02 3.59
C ALA A 290 -3.76 27.69 3.93
N SER A 291 -4.80 27.72 4.77
CA SER A 291 -5.60 26.51 5.05
C SER A 291 -6.38 26.05 3.82
N GLN A 292 -6.96 26.98 3.04
CA GLN A 292 -7.66 26.63 1.80
C GLN A 292 -6.71 25.99 0.78
N LEU A 293 -5.52 26.56 0.58
CA LEU A 293 -4.50 25.99 -0.30
C LEU A 293 -4.05 24.61 0.16
N SER A 294 -3.80 24.43 1.46
CA SER A 294 -3.34 23.15 2.02
C SER A 294 -4.39 22.04 1.89
N VAL A 295 -5.68 22.35 2.12
CA VAL A 295 -6.78 21.39 1.83
C VAL A 295 -6.80 21.04 0.36
N SER A 296 -6.78 22.05 -0.53
CA SER A 296 -6.82 21.84 -1.98
C SER A 296 -5.65 20.99 -2.48
N ASN A 297 -4.43 21.29 -2.01
CA ASN A 297 -3.21 20.54 -2.31
C ASN A 297 -3.31 19.09 -1.82
N SER A 298 -3.83 18.87 -0.61
CA SER A 298 -3.96 17.52 -0.05
C SER A 298 -4.99 16.68 -0.81
N ILE A 299 -6.11 17.28 -1.22
CA ILE A 299 -7.12 16.63 -2.06
C ILE A 299 -6.56 16.33 -3.46
N ALA A 300 -5.87 17.29 -4.08
CA ALA A 300 -5.21 17.08 -5.36
C ALA A 300 -4.16 15.97 -5.27
N GLY A 301 -3.38 15.94 -4.18
CA GLY A 301 -2.41 14.89 -3.89
C GLY A 301 -3.05 13.51 -3.76
N LEU A 302 -4.21 13.39 -3.10
CA LEU A 302 -4.94 12.12 -2.99
C LEU A 302 -5.47 11.63 -4.35
N ARG A 303 -5.96 12.54 -5.21
CA ARG A 303 -6.38 12.22 -6.58
C ARG A 303 -5.20 11.71 -7.40
N LEU A 304 -4.07 12.43 -7.37
CA LEU A 304 -2.86 12.03 -8.07
C LEU A 304 -2.37 10.64 -7.64
N LEU A 305 -2.49 10.29 -6.35
CA LEU A 305 -2.09 8.95 -5.87
C LEU A 305 -2.96 7.84 -6.46
N SER A 306 -4.18 8.16 -6.86
CA SER A 306 -5.13 7.22 -7.46
C SER A 306 -4.92 7.09 -8.97
N GLU A 307 -4.42 8.13 -9.62
CA GLU A 307 -4.13 8.16 -11.07
C GLU A 307 -2.73 7.62 -11.42
N THR A 308 -1.79 7.65 -10.48
CA THR A 308 -0.40 7.22 -10.70
C THR A 308 -0.30 5.70 -10.89
N ASP A 309 0.43 5.27 -11.93
CA ASP A 309 0.82 3.87 -12.09
C ASP A 309 1.96 3.53 -11.11
N TRP A 310 1.59 2.89 -10.01
CA TRP A 310 2.54 2.50 -8.97
C TRP A 310 3.46 1.36 -9.39
N ALA A 311 3.11 0.58 -10.41
CA ALA A 311 3.99 -0.46 -10.93
C ALA A 311 5.22 0.18 -11.58
N ASP A 312 4.99 1.09 -12.53
CA ASP A 312 6.06 1.81 -13.22
C ASP A 312 6.86 2.70 -12.27
N PHE A 313 6.18 3.36 -11.33
CA PHE A 313 6.85 4.18 -10.32
C PHE A 313 7.78 3.33 -9.45
N ALA A 314 7.31 2.20 -8.93
CA ALA A 314 8.10 1.28 -8.10
C ALA A 314 9.32 0.74 -8.86
N GLU A 315 9.15 0.38 -10.13
CA GLU A 315 10.25 -0.07 -10.99
C GLU A 315 11.30 1.01 -11.22
N THR A 316 10.87 2.25 -11.40
CA THR A 316 11.76 3.39 -11.60
C THR A 316 12.64 3.63 -10.38
N ILE A 317 12.08 3.57 -9.16
CA ILE A 317 12.82 3.88 -7.94
C ILE A 317 13.56 2.68 -7.33
N SER A 318 13.21 1.44 -7.67
CA SER A 318 13.78 0.25 -7.04
C SER A 318 15.22 0.00 -7.49
N VAL A 319 16.16 0.06 -6.54
CA VAL A 319 17.58 -0.26 -6.80
C VAL A 319 17.75 -1.70 -7.31
N VAL A 320 16.95 -2.64 -6.79
CA VAL A 320 16.96 -4.04 -7.24
C VAL A 320 16.49 -4.17 -8.68
N GLU A 321 15.45 -3.43 -9.08
CA GLU A 321 14.98 -3.43 -10.46
C GLU A 321 16.04 -2.84 -11.40
N GLN A 322 16.68 -1.73 -11.01
CA GLN A 322 17.75 -1.13 -11.81
C GLN A 322 18.96 -2.07 -11.96
N ALA A 323 19.29 -2.84 -10.92
CA ALA A 323 20.31 -3.88 -11.00
C ALA A 323 19.89 -4.97 -12.00
N LEU A 324 18.71 -5.58 -11.83
CA LEU A 324 18.24 -6.67 -12.69
C LEU A 324 18.04 -6.26 -14.16
N ARG A 325 17.80 -4.98 -14.44
CA ARG A 325 17.76 -4.43 -15.81
C ARG A 325 19.10 -4.51 -16.54
N ASN A 326 20.22 -4.62 -15.83
CA ASN A 326 21.53 -4.88 -16.41
C ASN A 326 21.76 -6.36 -16.72
N ASP A 327 20.70 -7.15 -16.85
CA ASP A 327 20.74 -8.54 -17.30
C ASP A 327 21.60 -8.69 -18.57
N PRO A 328 22.65 -9.52 -18.56
CA PRO A 328 23.61 -9.58 -19.66
C PRO A 328 22.99 -10.12 -20.97
N ALA A 329 21.97 -10.97 -20.89
CA ALA A 329 21.18 -11.39 -22.06
C ALA A 329 20.21 -10.32 -22.60
N GLY A 330 19.97 -9.22 -21.87
CA GLY A 330 19.02 -8.18 -22.26
C GLY A 330 17.56 -8.64 -22.34
N ILE A 331 17.21 -9.78 -21.72
CA ILE A 331 15.86 -10.35 -21.78
C ILE A 331 15.00 -9.79 -20.65
N TYR A 332 15.56 -9.62 -19.45
CA TYR A 332 14.81 -9.15 -18.27
C TYR A 332 13.99 -7.88 -18.53
N PRO A 333 14.52 -6.80 -19.14
CA PRO A 333 13.74 -5.57 -19.39
C PRO A 333 12.56 -5.76 -20.33
N ARG A 334 12.58 -6.81 -21.17
CA ARG A 334 11.52 -7.14 -22.13
C ARG A 334 10.46 -8.08 -21.54
N MET A 335 10.61 -8.50 -20.29
CA MET A 335 9.67 -9.39 -19.62
C MET A 335 8.43 -8.65 -19.13
N HIS A 336 7.29 -9.35 -19.13
CA HIS A 336 6.04 -8.82 -18.60
C HIS A 336 6.19 -8.48 -17.11
N PHE A 337 5.51 -7.42 -16.67
CA PHE A 337 5.56 -6.93 -15.29
C PHE A 337 5.43 -8.05 -14.24
N ASN A 338 4.44 -8.95 -14.38
CA ASN A 338 4.24 -10.07 -13.45
C ASN A 338 5.47 -11.00 -13.30
N THR A 339 6.25 -11.18 -14.38
CA THR A 339 7.46 -12.02 -14.35
C THR A 339 8.60 -11.29 -13.66
N ARG A 340 8.80 -10.01 -13.96
CA ARG A 340 9.77 -9.15 -13.26
C ARG A 340 9.43 -9.06 -11.78
N ASP A 341 8.16 -8.90 -11.44
CA ASP A 341 7.68 -8.88 -10.06
C ASP A 341 7.93 -10.19 -9.31
N HIS A 342 7.71 -11.33 -9.99
CA HIS A 342 8.05 -12.63 -9.44
C HIS A 342 9.55 -12.74 -9.13
N TYR A 343 10.42 -12.26 -10.02
CA TYR A 343 11.87 -12.29 -9.83
C TYR A 343 12.30 -11.41 -8.66
N ARG A 344 11.73 -10.21 -8.53
CA ARG A 344 11.95 -9.32 -7.38
C ARG A 344 11.52 -9.98 -6.06
N HIS A 345 10.36 -10.64 -6.02
CA HIS A 345 9.93 -11.37 -4.83
C HIS A 345 10.87 -12.53 -4.47
N VAL A 346 11.43 -13.21 -5.48
CA VAL A 346 12.43 -14.24 -5.26
C VAL A 346 13.72 -13.68 -4.65
N VAL A 347 14.16 -12.49 -5.09
CA VAL A 347 15.31 -11.78 -4.51
C VAL A 347 15.06 -11.41 -3.05
N GLU A 348 13.86 -10.90 -2.72
CA GLU A 348 13.46 -10.59 -1.34
C GLU A 348 13.56 -11.82 -0.41
N VAL A 349 13.04 -12.96 -0.87
CA VAL A 349 13.10 -14.22 -0.09
C VAL A 349 14.55 -14.66 0.11
N LEU A 350 15.39 -14.56 -0.91
CA LEU A 350 16.81 -14.89 -0.83
C LEU A 350 17.57 -13.99 0.14
N ALA A 351 17.32 -12.68 0.09
CA ALA A 351 17.94 -11.72 1.00
C ALA A 351 17.60 -12.06 2.45
N ARG A 352 16.33 -12.34 2.72
CA ARG A 352 15.85 -12.74 4.05
C ARG A 352 16.47 -14.05 4.55
N ASP A 353 16.62 -15.04 3.69
CA ASP A 353 17.12 -16.37 4.07
C ASP A 353 18.67 -16.40 4.18
N SER A 354 19.38 -15.53 3.44
CA SER A 354 20.85 -15.42 3.46
C SER A 354 21.38 -14.40 4.48
N GLY A 355 20.56 -13.44 4.91
CA GLY A 355 21.00 -12.33 5.75
C GLY A 355 21.73 -11.21 5.00
N LEU A 356 21.84 -11.31 3.67
CA LEU A 356 22.34 -10.26 2.78
C LEU A 356 21.23 -9.24 2.48
N SER A 357 21.62 -8.05 2.02
CA SER A 357 20.67 -7.07 1.52
C SER A 357 20.12 -7.45 0.14
N GLU A 358 18.91 -6.96 -0.19
CA GLU A 358 18.28 -7.25 -1.49
C GLU A 358 19.12 -6.78 -2.69
N PRO A 359 19.77 -5.59 -2.68
CA PRO A 359 20.66 -5.18 -3.75
C PRO A 359 21.88 -6.12 -3.91
N GLU A 360 22.51 -6.54 -2.81
CA GLU A 360 23.65 -7.47 -2.86
C GLU A 360 23.28 -8.82 -3.46
N VAL A 361 22.06 -9.31 -3.20
CA VAL A 361 21.56 -10.54 -3.84
C VAL A 361 21.39 -10.33 -5.34
N ALA A 362 20.83 -9.20 -5.77
CA ALA A 362 20.66 -8.88 -7.19
C ALA A 362 22.02 -8.77 -7.90
N GLU A 363 23.00 -8.10 -7.30
CA GLU A 363 24.37 -8.00 -7.81
C GLU A 363 25.06 -9.36 -7.95
N LYS A 364 24.90 -10.25 -6.97
CA LYS A 364 25.46 -11.60 -7.06
C LYS A 364 24.81 -12.45 -8.16
N VAL A 365 23.51 -12.29 -8.39
CA VAL A 365 22.82 -12.96 -9.49
C VAL A 365 23.34 -12.47 -10.83
N LEU A 366 23.53 -11.15 -10.98
CA LEU A 366 24.09 -10.55 -12.19
C LEU A 366 25.52 -11.03 -12.45
N ALA A 367 26.38 -11.01 -11.44
CA ALA A 367 27.76 -11.47 -11.56
C ALA A 367 27.84 -12.94 -12.02
N LEU A 368 26.98 -13.82 -11.48
CA LEU A 368 26.93 -15.22 -11.89
C LEU A 368 26.47 -15.39 -13.35
N SER A 369 25.54 -14.55 -13.82
CA SER A 369 25.10 -14.54 -15.22
C SER A 369 26.17 -13.99 -16.16
N GLU A 370 26.91 -12.97 -15.76
CA GLU A 370 27.98 -12.35 -16.55
C GLU A 370 29.19 -13.26 -16.77
N GLU A 371 29.52 -14.11 -15.78
CA GLU A 371 30.64 -15.07 -15.89
C GLU A 371 30.41 -16.17 -16.95
N LYS A 372 29.18 -16.33 -17.44
CA LYS A 372 28.82 -17.38 -18.40
C LYS A 372 28.87 -16.88 -19.82
N ALA A 373 29.12 -17.82 -20.75
CA ALA A 373 29.29 -17.50 -22.16
C ALA A 373 28.00 -16.89 -22.74
N PRO A 374 28.13 -15.96 -23.71
CA PRO A 374 26.97 -15.46 -24.45
C PRO A 374 26.24 -16.60 -25.17
N ASP A 375 24.93 -16.46 -25.35
CA ASP A 375 24.00 -17.43 -25.97
C ASP A 375 23.74 -18.73 -25.19
N THR A 376 24.21 -18.86 -23.94
CA THR A 376 23.78 -19.95 -23.07
C THR A 376 22.62 -19.54 -22.18
N PRO A 377 21.72 -20.47 -21.78
CA PRO A 377 20.61 -20.15 -20.88
C PRO A 377 21.06 -19.54 -19.55
N GLU A 378 22.29 -19.84 -19.11
CA GLU A 378 22.88 -19.31 -17.87
C GLU A 378 23.27 -17.83 -17.97
N HIS A 379 23.39 -17.28 -19.18
CA HIS A 379 23.68 -15.85 -19.41
C HIS A 379 22.49 -14.92 -19.11
N HIS A 380 21.44 -15.44 -18.48
CA HIS A 380 20.24 -14.67 -18.10
C HIS A 380 19.94 -14.80 -16.60
N VAL A 381 19.60 -13.69 -15.94
CA VAL A 381 19.30 -13.68 -14.49
C VAL A 381 18.15 -14.61 -14.08
N GLY A 382 17.16 -14.79 -14.97
CA GLY A 382 16.00 -15.66 -14.71
C GLY A 382 16.36 -17.15 -14.58
N TYR A 383 17.46 -17.58 -15.17
CA TYR A 383 17.97 -18.95 -15.02
C TYR A 383 18.32 -19.26 -13.56
N TYR A 384 18.89 -18.30 -12.85
CA TYR A 384 19.26 -18.43 -11.43
C TYR A 384 18.10 -18.12 -10.48
N LEU A 385 17.21 -17.19 -10.85
CA LEU A 385 16.08 -16.82 -10.00
C LEU A 385 14.95 -17.84 -10.04
N ALA A 386 14.56 -18.31 -11.24
CA ALA A 386 13.39 -19.17 -11.44
C ALA A 386 13.71 -20.51 -12.13
N GLY A 387 14.87 -20.63 -12.76
CA GLY A 387 15.27 -21.80 -13.56
C GLY A 387 16.09 -22.85 -12.82
N GLU A 388 16.83 -23.65 -13.59
CA GLU A 388 17.64 -24.78 -13.11
C GLU A 388 18.89 -24.32 -12.34
N GLY A 389 19.38 -23.12 -12.63
CA GLY A 389 20.53 -22.50 -11.95
C GLY A 389 20.28 -22.12 -10.49
N ARG A 390 19.03 -22.23 -10.03
CA ARG A 390 18.64 -21.86 -8.67
C ARG A 390 19.47 -22.58 -7.61
N GLN A 391 19.81 -23.84 -7.85
CA GLN A 391 20.60 -24.61 -6.90
C GLN A 391 22.01 -24.06 -6.74
N ALA A 392 22.65 -23.64 -7.84
CA ALA A 392 23.99 -23.05 -7.79
C ALA A 392 23.96 -21.72 -7.02
N LEU A 393 22.95 -20.89 -7.28
CA LEU A 393 22.75 -19.63 -6.56
C LEU A 393 22.53 -19.84 -5.07
N ASP A 394 21.68 -20.80 -4.69
CA ASP A 394 21.41 -21.12 -3.28
C ASP A 394 22.69 -21.56 -2.56
N ILE A 395 23.58 -22.33 -3.20
CA ILE A 395 24.87 -22.74 -2.61
C ILE A 395 25.79 -21.53 -2.37
N HIS A 396 25.86 -20.61 -3.33
CA HIS A 396 26.69 -19.41 -3.23
C HIS A 396 26.16 -18.39 -2.20
N LEU A 397 24.84 -18.29 -2.03
CA LEU A 397 24.22 -17.34 -1.11
C LEU A 397 24.02 -17.91 0.31
N LEU A 398 23.73 -19.20 0.45
CA LEU A 398 23.32 -19.84 1.70
C LEU A 398 24.43 -20.69 2.34
N ALA A 399 25.70 -20.44 2.01
CA ALA A 399 26.84 -21.16 2.59
C ALA A 399 26.77 -21.19 4.14
N ASP A 400 26.37 -20.07 4.74
CA ASP A 400 26.24 -19.87 6.19
C ASP A 400 24.80 -20.06 6.74
N ALA A 401 23.83 -20.42 5.89
CA ALA A 401 22.44 -20.51 6.31
C ALA A 401 22.17 -21.71 7.25
N SER A 402 21.15 -21.59 8.10
CA SER A 402 20.80 -22.62 9.08
C SER A 402 20.52 -23.99 8.43
N ARG A 403 20.95 -25.08 9.08
CA ARG A 403 20.79 -26.47 8.58
C ARG A 403 19.33 -26.85 8.29
N LEU A 404 18.37 -26.22 8.97
CA LEU A 404 16.93 -26.43 8.78
C LEU A 404 16.42 -25.88 7.43
N ILE A 405 16.96 -24.75 6.98
CA ILE A 405 16.61 -24.16 5.67
C ILE A 405 17.14 -25.05 4.55
N ARG A 406 18.38 -25.55 4.68
CA ARG A 406 18.96 -26.54 3.76
C ARG A 406 18.12 -27.83 3.69
N LEU A 407 17.67 -28.36 4.83
CA LEU A 407 16.83 -29.57 4.87
C LEU A 407 15.48 -29.34 4.17
N ARG A 408 14.86 -28.17 4.37
CA ARG A 408 13.59 -27.80 3.72
C ARG A 408 13.72 -27.70 2.20
N HIS A 409 14.79 -27.10 1.70
CA HIS A 409 15.03 -27.03 0.25
C HIS A 409 15.35 -28.40 -0.35
N SER A 410 16.08 -29.26 0.37
CA SER A 410 16.36 -30.62 -0.10
C SER A 410 15.11 -31.50 -0.16
N PHE A 411 14.10 -31.30 0.70
CA PHE A 411 12.85 -32.07 0.67
C PHE A 411 11.96 -31.73 -0.54
N ASN A 412 12.04 -30.48 -1.03
CA ASN A 412 11.38 -30.06 -2.27
C ASN A 412 12.13 -30.51 -3.54
N ARG A 413 13.33 -31.09 -3.40
CA ARG A 413 14.22 -31.47 -4.50
C ARG A 413 13.82 -32.78 -5.17
N ILE A 414 13.17 -33.68 -4.44
CA ILE A 414 12.72 -34.97 -4.96
C ILE A 414 11.21 -35.09 -4.80
N THR A 415 10.51 -34.20 -5.51
CA THR A 415 9.05 -34.09 -5.48
C THR A 415 8.36 -35.45 -5.57
N LEU A 416 8.82 -36.31 -6.48
CA LEU A 416 8.26 -37.64 -6.69
C LEU A 416 8.51 -38.58 -5.50
N LEU A 417 9.74 -38.68 -4.98
CA LEU A 417 10.02 -39.53 -3.81
C LEU A 417 9.35 -39.00 -2.54
N SER A 418 9.26 -37.67 -2.37
CA SER A 418 8.55 -37.08 -1.23
C SER A 418 7.06 -37.39 -1.28
N TRP A 419 6.45 -37.31 -2.48
CA TRP A 419 5.03 -37.58 -2.68
C TRP A 419 4.73 -39.07 -2.51
N LEU A 420 5.46 -39.94 -3.22
CA LEU A 420 5.33 -41.40 -3.09
C LEU A 420 5.65 -41.89 -1.67
N GLY A 421 6.68 -41.34 -1.04
CA GLY A 421 7.05 -41.67 0.33
C GLY A 421 5.98 -41.24 1.33
N SER A 422 5.40 -40.05 1.17
CA SER A 422 4.30 -39.60 2.03
C SER A 422 3.03 -40.42 1.82
N LEU A 423 2.72 -40.80 0.57
CA LEU A 423 1.61 -41.66 0.24
C LEU A 423 1.79 -43.05 0.87
N ALA A 424 2.94 -43.68 0.64
CA ALA A 424 3.27 -44.99 1.19
C ALA A 424 3.24 -44.98 2.73
N LEU A 425 3.77 -43.93 3.37
CA LEU A 425 3.78 -43.82 4.83
C LEU A 425 2.36 -43.65 5.40
N LEU A 426 1.52 -42.82 4.78
CA LEU A 426 0.15 -42.61 5.23
C LEU A 426 -0.72 -43.86 5.01
N THR A 427 -0.59 -44.52 3.85
CA THR A 427 -1.33 -45.74 3.56
C THR A 427 -0.92 -46.89 4.47
N THR A 428 0.38 -47.08 4.68
CA THR A 428 0.88 -48.11 5.61
C THR A 428 0.46 -47.85 7.04
N ALA A 429 0.56 -46.60 7.52
CA ALA A 429 0.13 -46.24 8.87
C ALA A 429 -1.38 -46.46 9.07
N ALA A 430 -2.22 -46.03 8.13
CA ALA A 430 -3.67 -46.21 8.21
C ALA A 430 -4.07 -47.68 8.14
N THR A 431 -3.45 -48.46 7.24
CA THR A 431 -3.71 -49.90 7.11
C THR A 431 -3.27 -50.63 8.38
N ALA A 432 -2.09 -50.34 8.91
CA ALA A 432 -1.59 -50.95 10.14
C ALA A 432 -2.47 -50.63 11.35
N ALA A 433 -2.96 -49.40 11.47
CA ALA A 433 -3.88 -49.01 12.56
C ALA A 433 -5.18 -49.82 12.53
N ILE A 434 -5.81 -49.93 11.35
CA ILE A 434 -7.06 -50.68 11.17
C ILE A 434 -6.84 -52.19 11.39
N LEU A 435 -5.74 -52.74 10.87
CA LEU A 435 -5.38 -54.15 11.08
C LEU A 435 -5.08 -54.45 12.56
N HIS A 436 -4.47 -53.51 13.29
CA HIS A 436 -4.17 -53.69 14.71
C HIS A 436 -5.44 -53.73 15.57
N GLU A 437 -6.39 -52.81 15.34
CA GLU A 437 -7.67 -52.81 16.04
C GLU A 437 -8.53 -54.05 15.74
N THR A 438 -8.51 -54.51 14.49
CA THR A 438 -9.28 -55.70 14.06
C THR A 438 -8.67 -57.02 14.56
N ALA A 439 -7.34 -57.11 14.67
CA ALA A 439 -6.67 -58.25 15.32
C ALA A 439 -7.00 -58.33 16.82
N MET A 440 -7.08 -57.20 17.53
CA MET A 440 -7.48 -57.15 18.95
C MET A 440 -8.93 -57.62 19.19
N GLN A 441 -9.77 -57.64 18.15
CA GLN A 441 -11.15 -58.12 18.20
C GLN A 441 -11.30 -59.62 17.84
N GLY A 442 -10.19 -60.33 17.57
CA GLY A 442 -10.16 -61.79 17.39
C GLY A 442 -10.56 -62.31 16.00
N ALA A 443 -10.48 -61.46 14.97
CA ALA A 443 -10.94 -61.77 13.61
C ALA A 443 -9.80 -62.10 12.61
N ASP A 444 -8.78 -62.86 13.04
CA ASP A 444 -7.50 -63.02 12.30
C ASP A 444 -7.62 -63.59 10.87
N TRP A 445 -8.55 -64.51 10.63
CA TRP A 445 -8.72 -65.14 9.31
C TRP A 445 -9.38 -64.21 8.27
N LEU A 446 -10.19 -63.25 8.72
CA LEU A 446 -10.82 -62.23 7.85
C LEU A 446 -9.80 -61.16 7.41
N LEU A 447 -8.73 -60.95 8.18
CA LEU A 447 -7.67 -59.98 7.87
C LEU A 447 -7.00 -60.29 6.53
N ILE A 448 -6.76 -61.58 6.23
CA ILE A 448 -6.08 -62.01 5.00
C ILE A 448 -6.93 -61.69 3.76
N ALA A 449 -8.25 -61.82 3.86
CA ALA A 449 -9.17 -61.55 2.75
C ALA A 449 -9.41 -60.05 2.53
N VAL A 450 -9.35 -59.25 3.60
CA VAL A 450 -9.71 -57.82 3.57
C VAL A 450 -8.49 -56.91 3.35
N ILE A 451 -7.27 -57.38 3.58
CA ILE A 451 -6.06 -56.54 3.49
C ILE A 451 -5.86 -55.91 2.10
N LEU A 452 -6.03 -56.66 1.03
CA LEU A 452 -5.84 -56.17 -0.34
C LEU A 452 -6.89 -55.11 -0.73
N PRO A 453 -8.21 -55.34 -0.59
CA PRO A 453 -9.20 -54.30 -0.87
C PRO A 453 -9.07 -53.09 0.07
N LEU A 454 -8.66 -53.30 1.33
CA LEU A 454 -8.41 -52.20 2.28
C LEU A 454 -7.25 -51.32 1.83
N ILE A 455 -6.13 -51.92 1.39
CA ILE A 455 -4.98 -51.16 0.87
C ILE A 455 -5.39 -50.34 -0.36
N ILE A 456 -6.16 -50.92 -1.29
CA ILE A 456 -6.63 -50.21 -2.49
C ILE A 456 -7.51 -49.02 -2.09
N ALA A 457 -8.50 -49.24 -1.21
CA ALA A 457 -9.41 -48.19 -0.76
C ALA A 457 -8.67 -47.07 -0.01
N LEU A 458 -7.76 -47.41 0.90
CA LEU A 458 -6.97 -46.44 1.65
C LEU A 458 -5.97 -45.70 0.76
N THR A 459 -5.41 -46.34 -0.27
CA THR A 459 -4.50 -45.68 -1.22
C THR A 459 -5.22 -44.61 -2.00
N GLN A 460 -6.44 -44.87 -2.46
CA GLN A 460 -7.26 -43.87 -3.14
C GLN A 460 -7.56 -42.68 -2.21
N LEU A 461 -8.02 -42.95 -0.97
CA LEU A 461 -8.33 -41.92 0.01
C LEU A 461 -7.10 -41.06 0.38
N MET A 462 -5.96 -41.69 0.62
CA MET A 462 -4.72 -40.98 0.96
C MET A 462 -4.18 -40.19 -0.24
N SER A 463 -4.35 -40.69 -1.46
CA SER A 463 -4.00 -39.97 -2.68
C SER A 463 -4.83 -38.69 -2.83
N ASP A 464 -6.15 -38.77 -2.62
CA ASP A 464 -7.04 -37.61 -2.72
C ASP A 464 -6.74 -36.57 -1.63
N LEU A 465 -6.53 -37.02 -0.39
CA LEU A 465 -6.19 -36.15 0.74
C LEU A 465 -4.82 -35.47 0.54
N LEU A 466 -3.82 -36.22 0.05
CA LEU A 466 -2.51 -35.69 -0.28
C LEU A 466 -2.60 -34.72 -1.46
N SER A 467 -3.41 -35.02 -2.47
CA SER A 467 -3.66 -34.14 -3.61
C SER A 467 -4.28 -32.81 -3.15
N ASP A 468 -5.36 -32.83 -2.37
CA ASP A 468 -6.00 -31.62 -1.82
C ASP A 468 -5.06 -30.83 -0.91
N ALA A 469 -4.27 -31.51 -0.06
CA ALA A 469 -3.24 -30.83 0.72
C ALA A 469 -2.20 -30.17 -0.20
N THR A 470 -1.71 -30.87 -1.22
CA THR A 470 -0.71 -30.31 -2.13
C THR A 470 -1.24 -29.12 -2.92
N THR A 471 -2.47 -29.15 -3.43
CA THR A 471 -3.07 -28.02 -4.17
C THR A 471 -3.30 -26.80 -3.26
N ARG A 472 -3.60 -27.01 -1.97
CA ARG A 472 -3.74 -25.91 -1.00
C ARG A 472 -2.40 -25.30 -0.57
N PHE A 473 -1.33 -26.09 -0.49
CA PHE A 473 -0.04 -25.63 0.03
C PHE A 473 0.98 -25.24 -1.04
N ARG A 474 0.89 -25.81 -2.25
CA ARG A 474 1.78 -25.48 -3.36
C ARG A 474 1.19 -24.35 -4.18
N VAL A 475 1.96 -23.28 -4.30
CA VAL A 475 1.63 -22.17 -5.20
C VAL A 475 2.09 -22.57 -6.60
N PRO A 476 1.23 -22.48 -7.63
CA PRO A 476 1.64 -22.73 -9.00
C PRO A 476 2.80 -21.81 -9.38
N ARG A 477 3.80 -22.35 -10.08
CA ARG A 477 4.90 -21.53 -10.61
C ARG A 477 4.39 -20.87 -11.89
N PRO A 478 4.26 -19.53 -11.94
CA PRO A 478 3.88 -18.86 -13.17
C PRO A 478 4.98 -19.09 -14.21
N LEU A 479 4.58 -19.37 -15.45
CA LEU A 479 5.52 -19.39 -16.56
C LEU A 479 6.02 -17.95 -16.81
N PRO A 480 7.33 -17.74 -16.97
CA PRO A 480 7.87 -16.44 -17.38
C PRO A 480 7.22 -15.98 -18.69
N GLY A 481 6.71 -14.76 -18.70
CA GLY A 481 6.05 -14.14 -19.85
C GLY A 481 6.84 -12.92 -20.34
N MET A 482 6.82 -12.70 -21.64
CA MET A 482 7.39 -11.51 -22.28
C MET A 482 6.33 -10.41 -22.38
N ASP A 483 6.77 -9.16 -22.38
CA ASP A 483 5.89 -8.01 -22.58
C ASP A 483 5.72 -7.75 -24.09
N PHE A 484 4.51 -7.98 -24.60
CA PHE A 484 4.10 -7.67 -25.97
C PHE A 484 2.93 -6.68 -26.01
N SER A 485 2.78 -5.84 -24.97
CA SER A 485 1.73 -4.82 -24.89
C SER A 485 1.75 -3.82 -26.07
N ALA A 486 2.92 -3.54 -26.63
CA ALA A 486 3.10 -2.68 -27.81
C ALA A 486 2.95 -3.42 -29.16
N GLY A 487 2.68 -4.73 -29.15
CA GLY A 487 2.63 -5.58 -30.34
C GLY A 487 3.66 -6.72 -30.32
N ILE A 488 3.49 -7.69 -31.22
CA ILE A 488 4.38 -8.85 -31.33
C ILE A 488 5.41 -8.54 -32.42
N PRO A 489 6.72 -8.60 -32.14
CA PRO A 489 7.75 -8.35 -33.15
C PRO A 489 7.86 -9.50 -34.15
N ALA A 490 8.45 -9.24 -35.32
CA ALA A 490 8.65 -10.26 -36.36
C ALA A 490 9.46 -11.48 -35.87
N ASP A 491 10.46 -11.25 -35.02
CA ASP A 491 11.30 -12.29 -34.42
C ASP A 491 10.54 -13.21 -33.44
N SER A 492 9.32 -12.83 -33.05
CA SER A 492 8.45 -13.60 -32.16
C SER A 492 7.07 -13.85 -32.79
N ALA A 493 7.00 -13.88 -34.12
CA ALA A 493 5.77 -14.17 -34.86
C ALA A 493 5.13 -15.46 -34.33
N THR A 494 3.88 -15.34 -33.89
CA THR A 494 3.19 -16.38 -33.13
C THR A 494 1.98 -16.89 -33.90
N MET A 495 1.81 -18.20 -33.93
CA MET A 495 0.64 -18.86 -34.50
C MET A 495 -0.14 -19.56 -33.39
N LEU A 496 -1.35 -19.08 -33.11
CA LEU A 496 -2.27 -19.69 -32.17
C LEU A 496 -3.01 -20.82 -32.89
N VAL A 497 -2.71 -22.05 -32.48
CA VAL A 497 -3.32 -23.26 -33.03
C VAL A 497 -4.39 -23.76 -32.05
N ILE A 498 -5.64 -23.79 -32.51
CA ILE A 498 -6.77 -24.32 -31.73
C ILE A 498 -7.00 -25.76 -32.18
N PRO A 499 -6.71 -26.77 -31.33
CA PRO A 499 -7.04 -28.15 -31.65
C PRO A 499 -8.56 -28.33 -31.59
N CYS A 500 -9.15 -28.96 -32.61
CA CYS A 500 -10.58 -29.21 -32.67
C CYS A 500 -10.92 -30.55 -33.32
N MET A 501 -12.09 -31.10 -32.98
CA MET A 501 -12.65 -32.30 -33.60
C MET A 501 -13.81 -31.91 -34.52
N LEU A 502 -13.82 -32.40 -35.76
CA LEU A 502 -14.87 -32.19 -36.74
C LEU A 502 -16.00 -33.21 -36.50
N THR A 503 -16.89 -32.91 -35.55
CA THR A 503 -18.01 -33.79 -35.18
C THR A 503 -19.28 -33.50 -35.97
N SER A 504 -19.58 -32.22 -36.24
CA SER A 504 -20.76 -31.81 -37.01
C SER A 504 -20.53 -30.49 -37.75
N HIS A 505 -21.30 -30.25 -38.81
CA HIS A 505 -21.25 -28.99 -39.55
C HIS A 505 -21.60 -27.78 -38.65
N GLU A 506 -22.54 -27.93 -37.73
CA GLU A 506 -22.93 -26.85 -36.81
C GLU A 506 -21.77 -26.47 -35.86
N SER A 507 -21.08 -27.47 -35.31
CA SER A 507 -19.90 -27.26 -34.45
C SER A 507 -18.76 -26.56 -35.19
N PHE A 508 -18.55 -26.90 -36.46
CA PHE A 508 -17.55 -26.27 -37.31
C PHE A 508 -17.87 -24.81 -37.58
N SER A 509 -19.13 -24.48 -37.89
CA SER A 509 -19.57 -23.09 -38.05
C SER A 509 -19.32 -22.27 -36.78
N GLN A 510 -19.62 -22.83 -35.59
CA GLN A 510 -19.36 -22.15 -34.31
C GLN A 510 -17.85 -21.92 -34.05
N LEU A 511 -17.01 -22.89 -34.40
CA LEU A 511 -15.56 -22.76 -34.29
C LEU A 511 -15.00 -21.68 -35.21
N LEU A 512 -15.49 -21.60 -36.45
CA LEU A 512 -15.11 -20.54 -37.40
C LEU A 512 -15.51 -19.17 -36.88
N THR A 513 -16.75 -19.00 -36.39
CA THR A 513 -17.20 -17.74 -35.79
C THR A 513 -16.35 -17.36 -34.58
N SER A 514 -15.99 -18.34 -33.74
CA SER A 514 -15.14 -18.09 -32.57
C SER A 514 -13.73 -17.66 -32.98
N LEU A 515 -13.16 -18.29 -34.00
CA LEU A 515 -11.86 -17.91 -34.55
C LEU A 515 -11.90 -16.50 -35.16
N GLU A 516 -12.96 -16.17 -35.89
CA GLU A 516 -13.17 -14.83 -36.45
C GLU A 516 -13.27 -13.77 -35.35
N VAL A 517 -14.02 -14.03 -34.29
CA VAL A 517 -14.09 -13.14 -33.11
C VAL A 517 -12.72 -13.00 -32.45
N CYS A 518 -11.95 -14.09 -32.30
CA CYS A 518 -10.60 -14.03 -31.76
C CYS A 518 -9.65 -13.21 -32.64
N TRP A 519 -9.75 -13.34 -33.97
CA TRP A 519 -8.93 -12.60 -34.91
C TRP A 519 -9.27 -11.10 -34.92
N LEU A 520 -10.56 -10.75 -35.02
CA LEU A 520 -11.04 -9.36 -34.96
C LEU A 520 -10.75 -8.69 -33.61
N GLY A 521 -10.80 -9.45 -32.52
CA GLY A 521 -10.48 -8.95 -31.18
C GLY A 521 -8.98 -8.76 -30.94
N ASN A 522 -8.11 -9.28 -31.80
CA ASN A 522 -6.65 -9.26 -31.63
C ASN A 522 -5.96 -8.92 -32.97
N GLU A 523 -6.17 -7.70 -33.45
CA GLU A 523 -5.51 -7.19 -34.67
C GLU A 523 -4.00 -6.97 -34.42
N ASN A 524 -3.18 -7.93 -34.84
CA ASN A 524 -1.72 -7.85 -34.78
C ASN A 524 -1.11 -8.57 -35.98
N GLU A 525 -0.24 -7.90 -36.74
CA GLU A 525 0.29 -8.40 -38.02
C GLU A 525 1.06 -9.72 -37.88
N ASN A 526 1.67 -9.93 -36.71
CA ASN A 526 2.52 -11.08 -36.40
C ASN A 526 1.80 -12.16 -35.56
N LEU A 527 0.49 -12.03 -35.37
CA LEU A 527 -0.36 -13.06 -34.76
C LEU A 527 -1.19 -13.76 -35.84
N ARG A 528 -1.03 -15.07 -35.96
CA ARG A 528 -1.80 -15.91 -36.88
C ARG A 528 -2.67 -16.88 -36.10
N PHE A 529 -3.84 -17.21 -36.64
CA PHE A 529 -4.74 -18.19 -36.05
C PHE A 529 -4.88 -19.37 -37.01
N ALA A 530 -4.92 -20.58 -36.45
CA ALA A 530 -5.12 -21.80 -37.22
C ALA A 530 -5.94 -22.82 -36.44
N LEU A 531 -6.67 -23.64 -37.19
CA LEU A 531 -7.38 -24.80 -36.66
C LEU A 531 -6.55 -26.05 -36.97
N LEU A 532 -6.22 -26.82 -35.93
CA LEU A 532 -5.70 -28.17 -36.08
C LEU A 532 -6.86 -29.14 -35.87
N ALA A 533 -7.47 -29.53 -36.98
CA ALA A 533 -8.68 -30.32 -37.00
C ALA A 533 -8.37 -31.81 -37.15
N ASP A 534 -9.08 -32.65 -36.39
CA ASP A 534 -9.12 -34.11 -36.56
C ASP A 534 -10.58 -34.59 -36.67
N PHE A 535 -10.80 -35.76 -37.25
CA PHE A 535 -12.14 -36.35 -37.37
C PHE A 535 -12.54 -37.08 -36.09
N ALA A 536 -13.84 -37.14 -35.79
CA ALA A 536 -14.34 -37.99 -34.71
C ALA A 536 -13.95 -39.45 -34.95
N GLY A 537 -13.45 -40.13 -33.92
CA GLY A 537 -13.09 -41.55 -34.03
C GLY A 537 -14.28 -42.40 -34.48
N SER A 538 -14.07 -43.21 -35.51
CA SER A 538 -15.04 -44.21 -35.98
C SER A 538 -15.24 -45.33 -34.94
N GLU A 539 -16.48 -45.83 -34.79
CA GLU A 539 -16.77 -47.01 -33.95
C GLU A 539 -16.17 -48.31 -34.51
N ASN A 540 -15.81 -48.32 -35.81
CA ASN A 540 -15.19 -49.45 -36.50
C ASN A 540 -13.75 -49.12 -36.92
N GLU A 541 -12.83 -50.05 -36.63
CA GLU A 541 -11.37 -49.94 -36.85
C GLU A 541 -10.96 -49.76 -38.34
N THR A 542 -11.89 -49.94 -39.28
CA THR A 542 -11.62 -49.93 -40.74
C THR A 542 -12.37 -48.84 -41.52
N SER A 543 -13.16 -47.99 -40.86
CA SER A 543 -13.74 -46.80 -41.49
C SER A 543 -13.02 -45.53 -41.00
N PRO A 544 -12.73 -44.59 -41.92
CA PRO A 544 -12.07 -43.33 -41.57
C PRO A 544 -12.90 -42.46 -40.63
#